data_AF-A0A6J8EQU2-F1
#
_entry.id   AF-A0A6J8EQU2-F1
#
_cell.length_a   1.000
_cell.length_b   1.000
_cell.length_c   1.000
_cell.angle_alpha   90.00
_cell.angle_beta   90.00
_cell.angle_gamma   90.00
#
_symmetry.space_group_name_H-M   'P 1'
#
loop_
_entity.id
_entity.type
_entity.pdbx_description
1 polymer ?
#
loop_
_entity_poly.entity_id
_entity_poly.type
_entity_poly.pdbx_seq_one_letter_code
_entity_poly.pdbx_strand_id
1 'polypeptide(L)'
;MLNFLFHRITKYMTLPTDISSCYKGLAIMQLLLNSESSSFIIDACKYYYAKISQNVAQLLPPSSTIGETYNIRKCYQRHLRDGIKTDVVLWWLLYASFYYITGQFNITLKLTDYILSRCSPDMTFVGIHQNCNVHKNNYRQNVHSSMTLNDKMKIATVTNATYLKDLSLIPEELPLNVYEDGIYIPPVVMSHCIRFLCYYHLGNIFNREQALRDLYLTVKTQYFIEPCKISESLAILGICYEISGARDTAYQCYEAALQCDDRISSTAEIRKSKLDGN
;
A
#
# COMPACT_ATOMS: atom_id res chain seq x y z
N MET A 1 -16.18 12.07 -27.95
CA MET A 1 -16.08 10.68 -27.45
C MET A 1 -15.10 10.56 -26.27
N LEU A 2 -13.84 11.00 -26.39
CA LEU A 2 -12.85 10.95 -25.28
C LEU A 2 -13.29 11.65 -23.98
N ASN A 3 -13.85 12.87 -24.04
CA ASN A 3 -14.30 13.58 -22.84
C ASN A 3 -15.45 12.88 -22.10
N PHE A 4 -16.35 12.23 -22.84
CA PHE A 4 -17.44 11.44 -22.27
C PHE A 4 -16.92 10.17 -21.59
N LEU A 5 -15.96 9.50 -22.23
CA LEU A 5 -15.24 8.35 -21.69
C LEU A 5 -14.47 8.74 -20.42
N PHE A 6 -13.72 9.84 -20.46
CA PHE A 6 -12.96 10.34 -19.31
C PHE A 6 -13.88 10.68 -18.13
N HIS A 7 -15.00 11.37 -18.38
CA HIS A 7 -15.99 11.68 -17.35
C HIS A 7 -16.65 10.42 -16.75
N ARG A 8 -16.91 9.39 -17.56
CA ARG A 8 -17.38 8.11 -17.04
C ARG A 8 -16.31 7.41 -16.21
N ILE A 9 -15.06 7.37 -16.69
CA ILE A 9 -13.96 6.74 -15.95
C ILE A 9 -13.76 7.46 -14.61
N THR A 10 -13.70 8.80 -14.58
CA THR A 10 -13.50 9.57 -13.33
C THR A 10 -14.63 9.38 -12.33
N LYS A 11 -15.88 9.20 -12.78
CA LYS A 11 -17.00 8.86 -11.89
C LYS A 11 -16.82 7.51 -11.18
N TYR A 12 -16.10 6.56 -11.78
CA TYR A 12 -15.76 5.28 -11.15
C TYR A 12 -14.37 5.28 -10.49
N MET A 13 -13.64 6.41 -10.54
CA MET A 13 -12.37 6.59 -9.84
C MET A 13 -12.54 6.99 -8.37
N THR A 14 -13.72 7.49 -7.96
CA THR A 14 -14.04 7.65 -6.54
C THR A 14 -14.03 6.28 -5.91
N LEU A 15 -13.34 6.10 -4.78
CA LEU A 15 -13.18 4.82 -4.09
C LEU A 15 -14.56 4.16 -3.90
N PRO A 16 -14.89 3.09 -4.66
CA PRO A 16 -16.16 2.40 -4.48
C PRO A 16 -16.24 1.87 -3.05
N THR A 17 -17.31 2.22 -2.37
CA THR A 17 -17.55 1.84 -0.97
C THR A 17 -18.05 0.41 -0.83
N ASP A 18 -18.44 -0.24 -1.93
CA ASP A 18 -18.97 -1.60 -1.92
C ASP A 18 -18.45 -2.46 -3.08
N ILE A 19 -18.45 -3.78 -2.85
CA ILE A 19 -17.92 -4.77 -3.79
C ILE A 19 -18.73 -4.87 -5.10
N SER A 20 -20.03 -4.60 -5.07
CA SER A 20 -20.91 -4.63 -6.25
C SER A 20 -20.58 -3.49 -7.20
N SER A 21 -20.36 -2.28 -6.66
CA SER A 21 -19.87 -1.13 -7.43
C SER A 21 -18.51 -1.39 -8.05
N CYS A 22 -17.60 -2.07 -7.35
CA CYS A 22 -16.31 -2.49 -7.92
C CYS A 22 -16.49 -3.41 -9.13
N TYR A 23 -17.31 -4.46 -9.03
CA TYR A 23 -17.53 -5.39 -10.14
C TYR A 23 -18.20 -4.72 -11.36
N LYS A 24 -19.11 -3.76 -11.14
CA LYS A 24 -19.66 -2.93 -12.22
C LYS A 24 -18.56 -2.13 -12.92
N GLY A 25 -17.64 -1.54 -12.15
CA GLY A 25 -16.47 -0.84 -12.67
C GLY A 25 -15.57 -1.75 -13.51
N LEU A 26 -15.26 -2.96 -13.03
CA LEU A 26 -14.47 -3.95 -13.78
C LEU A 26 -15.13 -4.35 -15.10
N ALA A 27 -16.44 -4.57 -15.10
CA ALA A 27 -17.19 -4.90 -16.32
C ALA A 27 -17.09 -3.77 -17.36
N ILE A 28 -17.22 -2.52 -16.93
CA ILE A 28 -17.05 -1.35 -17.81
C ILE A 28 -15.62 -1.29 -18.36
N MET A 29 -14.60 -1.45 -17.52
CA MET A 29 -13.20 -1.44 -17.97
C MET A 29 -12.92 -2.57 -18.97
N GLN A 30 -13.48 -3.76 -18.77
CA GLN A 30 -13.34 -4.88 -19.71
C GLN A 30 -13.98 -4.58 -21.07
N LEU A 31 -15.16 -3.95 -21.09
CA LEU A 31 -15.80 -3.52 -22.33
C LEU A 31 -14.94 -2.50 -23.09
N LEU A 32 -14.31 -1.57 -22.37
CA LEU A 32 -13.41 -0.59 -22.96
C LEU A 32 -12.13 -1.23 -23.50
N LEU A 33 -11.55 -2.19 -22.78
CA LEU A 33 -10.37 -2.94 -23.23
C LEU A 33 -10.62 -3.75 -24.51
N ASN A 34 -11.86 -4.21 -24.71
CA ASN A 34 -12.27 -4.97 -25.90
C ASN A 34 -12.70 -4.08 -27.08
N SER A 35 -12.74 -2.75 -26.89
CA SER A 35 -13.07 -1.80 -27.96
C SER A 35 -11.85 -1.46 -28.83
N GLU A 36 -12.08 -1.04 -30.08
CA GLU A 36 -11.04 -0.49 -30.96
C GLU A 36 -10.60 0.91 -30.50
N SER A 37 -9.92 0.94 -29.35
CA SER A 37 -9.40 2.15 -28.72
C SER A 37 -7.92 2.35 -29.00
N SER A 38 -7.45 3.59 -28.88
CA SER A 38 -6.01 3.89 -28.94
C SER A 38 -5.22 3.14 -27.86
N SER A 39 -3.93 2.87 -28.11
CA SER A 39 -3.04 2.21 -27.14
C SER A 39 -2.98 2.92 -25.78
N PHE A 40 -3.00 4.24 -25.77
CA PHE A 40 -3.05 5.03 -24.54
C PHE A 40 -4.32 4.76 -23.71
N ILE A 41 -5.49 4.73 -24.36
CA ILE A 41 -6.76 4.44 -23.68
C ILE A 41 -6.75 3.01 -23.13
N ILE A 42 -6.20 2.05 -23.88
CA ILE A 42 -6.06 0.66 -23.44
C ILE A 42 -5.19 0.58 -22.17
N ASP A 43 -4.05 1.27 -22.15
CA ASP A 43 -3.16 1.27 -20.97
C ASP A 43 -3.80 1.96 -19.76
N ALA A 44 -4.51 3.06 -19.97
CA ALA A 44 -5.30 3.70 -18.91
C ALA A 44 -6.38 2.76 -18.38
N CYS A 45 -7.11 2.06 -19.26
CA CYS A 45 -8.12 1.08 -18.84
C CYS A 45 -7.51 -0.09 -18.06
N LYS A 46 -6.33 -0.59 -18.45
CA LYS A 46 -5.61 -1.62 -17.68
C LYS A 46 -5.24 -1.12 -16.28
N TYR A 47 -4.75 0.11 -16.19
CA TYR A 47 -4.41 0.74 -14.91
C TYR A 47 -5.64 0.85 -14.00
N TYR A 48 -6.78 1.34 -14.52
CA TYR A 48 -8.00 1.44 -13.73
C TYR A 48 -8.64 0.09 -13.43
N TYR A 49 -8.59 -0.87 -14.35
CA TYR A 49 -9.00 -2.25 -14.10
C TYR A 49 -8.24 -2.81 -12.90
N ALA A 50 -6.91 -2.69 -12.92
CA ALA A 50 -6.08 -3.06 -11.79
C ALA A 50 -6.54 -2.32 -10.54
N LYS A 51 -6.61 -0.98 -10.53
CA LYS A 51 -7.03 -0.21 -9.33
C LYS A 51 -8.37 -0.66 -8.75
N ILE A 52 -9.36 -0.99 -9.59
CA ILE A 52 -10.66 -1.47 -9.13
C ILE A 52 -10.54 -2.90 -8.56
N SER A 53 -9.76 -3.78 -9.19
CA SER A 53 -9.44 -5.11 -8.63
C SER A 53 -8.78 -5.00 -7.24
N GLN A 54 -8.10 -3.89 -6.95
CA GLN A 54 -7.47 -3.62 -5.65
C GLN A 54 -8.54 -3.55 -4.59
N ASN A 55 -9.57 -2.75 -4.88
CA ASN A 55 -10.67 -2.48 -3.99
C ASN A 55 -11.50 -3.74 -3.80
N VAL A 56 -11.69 -4.54 -4.87
CA VAL A 56 -12.33 -5.86 -4.71
C VAL A 56 -11.54 -6.73 -3.76
N ALA A 57 -10.24 -6.92 -3.97
CA ALA A 57 -9.41 -7.77 -3.12
C ALA A 57 -9.50 -7.32 -1.66
N GLN A 58 -9.41 -6.02 -1.45
CA GLN A 58 -9.50 -5.37 -0.15
C GLN A 58 -10.86 -5.57 0.55
N LEU A 59 -11.98 -5.47 -0.19
CA LEU A 59 -13.35 -5.60 0.32
C LEU A 59 -13.82 -7.06 0.47
N LEU A 60 -13.02 -8.04 0.07
CA LEU A 60 -13.37 -9.44 0.30
C LEU A 60 -13.31 -9.73 1.81
N PRO A 61 -14.23 -10.53 2.36
CA PRO A 61 -14.16 -10.91 3.76
C PRO A 61 -12.90 -11.74 4.02
N PRO A 62 -12.26 -11.62 5.20
CA PRO A 62 -11.29 -12.60 5.65
C PRO A 62 -12.03 -13.94 5.82
N SER A 63 -11.49 -15.03 5.26
CA SER A 63 -12.19 -16.32 5.22
C SER A 63 -12.47 -16.84 6.64
N SER A 64 -13.74 -16.88 7.05
CA SER A 64 -14.15 -17.35 8.39
C SER A 64 -14.53 -18.84 8.44
N THR A 65 -14.76 -19.51 7.29
CA THR A 65 -15.11 -20.94 7.24
C THR A 65 -14.33 -21.75 6.20
N ILE A 66 -13.91 -22.97 6.57
CA ILE A 66 -12.95 -23.83 5.86
C ILE A 66 -13.33 -24.10 4.39
N GLY A 67 -14.62 -24.19 4.04
CA GLY A 67 -15.10 -24.41 2.67
C GLY A 67 -15.17 -23.14 1.80
N GLU A 68 -15.49 -22.00 2.40
CA GLU A 68 -15.50 -20.69 1.72
C GLU A 68 -14.08 -20.18 1.49
N THR A 69 -13.12 -20.61 2.31
CA THR A 69 -11.69 -20.26 2.24
C THR A 69 -11.08 -20.49 0.87
N TYR A 70 -11.40 -21.60 0.18
CA TYR A 70 -10.80 -21.90 -1.12
C TYR A 70 -11.24 -20.92 -2.21
N ASN A 71 -12.55 -20.65 -2.30
CA ASN A 71 -13.11 -19.75 -3.31
C ASN A 71 -12.71 -18.29 -3.05
N ILE A 72 -12.71 -17.87 -1.78
CA ILE A 72 -12.28 -16.53 -1.37
C ILE A 72 -10.79 -16.35 -1.69
N ARG A 73 -9.92 -17.29 -1.29
CA ARG A 73 -8.47 -17.25 -1.60
C ARG A 73 -8.19 -17.19 -3.09
N LYS A 74 -8.90 -17.99 -3.90
CA LYS A 74 -8.77 -17.94 -5.36
C LYS A 74 -9.20 -16.58 -5.92
N CYS A 75 -10.23 -15.97 -5.34
CA CYS A 75 -10.70 -14.63 -5.72
C CYS A 75 -9.67 -13.54 -5.39
N TYR A 76 -9.11 -13.55 -4.17
CA TYR A 76 -7.99 -12.67 -3.78
C TYR A 76 -6.83 -12.80 -4.76
N GLN A 77 -6.37 -14.03 -4.98
CA GLN A 77 -5.23 -14.28 -5.84
C GLN A 77 -5.48 -13.82 -7.27
N ARG A 78 -6.68 -14.00 -7.82
CA ARG A 78 -7.04 -13.50 -9.15
C ARG A 78 -6.91 -11.99 -9.22
N HIS A 79 -7.59 -11.26 -8.34
CA HIS A 79 -7.61 -9.80 -8.36
C HIS A 79 -6.24 -9.17 -8.08
N LEU A 80 -5.49 -9.71 -7.13
CA LEU A 80 -4.12 -9.25 -6.84
C LEU A 80 -3.14 -9.57 -7.99
N ARG A 81 -3.30 -10.72 -8.67
CA ARG A 81 -2.49 -11.08 -9.86
C ARG A 81 -2.73 -10.19 -11.06
N ASP A 82 -3.94 -9.67 -11.23
CA ASP A 82 -4.20 -8.69 -12.29
C ASP A 82 -3.58 -7.34 -11.95
N GLY A 83 -3.56 -6.97 -10.67
CA GLY A 83 -2.89 -5.79 -10.16
C GLY A 83 -1.39 -5.72 -10.47
N ILE A 84 -0.63 -6.78 -10.14
CA ILE A 84 0.84 -6.84 -10.35
C ILE A 84 1.27 -6.66 -11.81
N LYS A 85 0.35 -6.77 -12.78
CA LYS A 85 0.64 -6.49 -14.19
C LYS A 85 0.83 -5.00 -14.47
N THR A 86 0.43 -4.12 -13.55
CA THR A 86 0.39 -2.66 -13.73
C THR A 86 1.31 -1.86 -12.81
N ASP A 87 1.61 -2.36 -11.62
CA ASP A 87 2.49 -1.70 -10.66
C ASP A 87 3.33 -2.75 -9.90
N VAL A 88 4.62 -2.45 -9.70
CA VAL A 88 5.63 -3.39 -9.19
C VAL A 88 5.84 -3.33 -7.68
N VAL A 89 5.25 -2.36 -6.97
CA VAL A 89 5.47 -2.17 -5.53
C VAL A 89 4.16 -2.35 -4.78
N LEU A 90 3.14 -1.55 -5.10
CA LEU A 90 1.88 -1.51 -4.37
C LEU A 90 1.19 -2.87 -4.35
N TRP A 91 1.07 -3.49 -5.51
CA TRP A 91 0.36 -4.75 -5.64
C TRP A 91 1.05 -5.91 -4.96
N TRP A 92 2.37 -5.91 -5.03
CA TRP A 92 3.18 -6.89 -4.32
C TRP A 92 3.06 -6.71 -2.81
N LEU A 93 2.94 -5.47 -2.32
CA LEU A 93 2.69 -5.19 -0.91
C LEU A 93 1.33 -5.72 -0.46
N LEU A 94 0.26 -5.50 -1.22
CA LEU A 94 -1.05 -6.08 -0.89
C LEU A 94 -1.03 -7.61 -0.96
N TYR A 95 -0.24 -8.17 -1.88
CA TYR A 95 -0.01 -9.61 -1.95
C TYR A 95 0.74 -10.12 -0.70
N ALA A 96 1.76 -9.39 -0.24
CA ALA A 96 2.49 -9.69 0.99
C ALA A 96 1.57 -9.61 2.21
N SER A 97 0.74 -8.56 2.33
CA SER A 97 -0.30 -8.43 3.34
C SER A 97 -1.25 -9.64 3.35
N PHE A 98 -1.71 -10.08 2.17
CA PHE A 98 -2.55 -11.28 2.06
C PHE A 98 -1.85 -12.56 2.55
N TYR A 99 -0.57 -12.74 2.23
CA TYR A 99 0.18 -13.89 2.75
C TYR A 99 0.45 -13.77 4.26
N TYR A 100 0.64 -12.56 4.77
CA TYR A 100 0.80 -12.28 6.19
C TYR A 100 -0.45 -12.70 6.98
N ILE A 101 -1.61 -12.15 6.62
CA ILE A 101 -2.88 -12.42 7.32
C ILE A 101 -3.34 -13.88 7.19
N THR A 102 -2.75 -14.65 6.27
CA THR A 102 -2.98 -16.10 6.14
C THR A 102 -1.87 -16.95 6.77
N GLY A 103 -1.00 -16.37 7.59
CA GLY A 103 0.04 -17.06 8.36
C GLY A 103 1.23 -17.58 7.53
N GLN A 104 1.37 -17.16 6.28
CA GLN A 104 2.42 -17.63 5.37
C GLN A 104 3.65 -16.71 5.42
N PHE A 105 4.21 -16.52 6.62
CA PHE A 105 5.25 -15.53 6.92
C PHE A 105 6.50 -15.64 6.04
N ASN A 106 6.97 -16.85 5.71
CA ASN A 106 8.14 -17.04 4.85
C ASN A 106 7.90 -16.56 3.40
N ILE A 107 6.66 -16.70 2.89
CA ILE A 107 6.31 -16.17 1.56
C ILE A 107 6.25 -14.65 1.64
N THR A 108 5.62 -14.12 2.69
CA THR A 108 5.54 -12.69 2.95
C THR A 108 6.93 -12.04 2.98
N LEU A 109 7.90 -12.64 3.69
CA LEU A 109 9.28 -12.15 3.74
C LEU A 109 9.92 -12.04 2.35
N LYS A 110 9.80 -13.08 1.51
CA LYS A 110 10.30 -13.06 0.13
C LYS A 110 9.66 -11.94 -0.71
N LEU A 111 8.36 -11.72 -0.52
CA LEU A 111 7.65 -10.64 -1.21
C LEU A 111 8.11 -9.26 -0.73
N THR A 112 8.31 -9.07 0.58
CA THR A 112 8.86 -7.82 1.11
C THR A 112 10.27 -7.54 0.65
N ASP A 113 11.13 -8.56 0.50
CA ASP A 113 12.47 -8.40 -0.07
C ASP A 113 12.39 -7.95 -1.53
N TYR A 114 11.49 -8.56 -2.31
CA TYR A 114 11.21 -8.12 -3.67
C TYR A 114 10.74 -6.66 -3.70
N ILE A 115 9.75 -6.27 -2.89
CA ILE A 115 9.23 -4.90 -2.85
C ILE A 115 10.33 -3.89 -2.50
N LEU A 116 11.11 -4.15 -1.45
CA LEU A 116 12.19 -3.28 -1.01
C LEU A 116 13.30 -3.18 -2.07
N SER A 117 13.62 -4.27 -2.79
CA SER A 117 14.57 -4.23 -3.90
C SER A 117 14.10 -3.38 -5.08
N ARG A 118 12.78 -3.18 -5.22
CA ARG A 118 12.21 -2.29 -6.24
C ARG A 118 12.22 -0.83 -5.79
N CYS A 119 12.07 -0.54 -4.50
CA CYS A 119 12.17 0.82 -3.95
C CYS A 119 13.63 1.32 -3.92
N SER A 120 14.22 1.51 -5.10
CA SER A 120 15.60 2.00 -5.28
C SER A 120 15.64 3.53 -5.41
N PRO A 121 16.77 4.19 -5.10
CA PRO A 121 16.90 5.66 -5.22
C PRO A 121 16.61 6.23 -6.61
N ASP A 122 16.73 5.41 -7.65
CA ASP A 122 16.47 5.81 -9.04
C ASP A 122 14.96 5.92 -9.36
N MET A 123 14.10 5.29 -8.54
CA MET A 123 12.66 5.41 -8.71
C MET A 123 12.15 6.79 -8.28
N THR A 124 11.14 7.27 -9.01
CA THR A 124 10.42 8.49 -8.68
C THR A 124 9.22 8.15 -7.81
N PHE A 125 9.13 8.76 -6.64
CA PHE A 125 7.90 8.69 -5.87
C PHE A 125 6.83 9.55 -6.56
N VAL A 126 5.71 8.94 -6.93
CA VAL A 126 4.56 9.62 -7.55
C VAL A 126 3.57 9.93 -6.45
N GLY A 127 3.74 11.13 -5.90
CA GLY A 127 2.95 11.70 -4.82
C GLY A 127 2.12 12.90 -5.26
N ILE A 128 1.10 13.25 -4.47
CA ILE A 128 0.23 14.41 -4.74
C ILE A 128 1.01 15.73 -4.60
N HIS A 129 2.07 15.72 -3.77
CA HIS A 129 2.78 16.93 -3.36
C HIS A 129 4.22 17.05 -3.87
N GLN A 130 4.76 16.05 -4.58
CA GLN A 130 6.17 15.99 -4.94
C GLN A 130 6.42 16.13 -6.43
N ASN A 131 6.10 17.30 -6.99
CA ASN A 131 6.48 17.66 -8.36
C ASN A 131 7.84 18.39 -8.41
N CYS A 132 8.85 17.91 -7.66
CA CYS A 132 10.16 18.54 -7.62
C CYS A 132 10.98 18.21 -8.87
N ASN A 133 11.95 19.06 -9.21
CA ASN A 133 12.78 18.87 -10.42
C ASN A 133 13.62 17.59 -10.37
N VAL A 134 14.00 17.12 -9.18
CA VAL A 134 14.74 15.86 -9.00
C VAL A 134 13.92 14.67 -9.49
N HIS A 135 12.66 14.56 -9.06
CA HIS A 135 11.73 13.51 -9.50
C HIS A 135 11.50 13.53 -11.02
N LYS A 136 11.33 14.73 -11.61
CA LYS A 136 11.20 14.87 -13.07
C LYS A 136 12.46 14.38 -13.80
N ASN A 137 13.64 14.69 -13.26
CA ASN A 137 14.91 14.30 -13.85
C ASN A 137 15.13 12.79 -13.76
N ASN A 138 14.89 12.18 -12.60
CA ASN A 138 14.97 10.72 -12.42
C ASN A 138 14.01 10.00 -13.37
N TYR A 139 12.76 10.48 -13.47
CA TYR A 139 11.80 9.95 -14.44
C TYR A 139 12.35 10.04 -15.88
N ARG A 140 12.86 11.21 -16.30
CA ARG A 140 13.41 11.41 -17.66
C ARG A 140 14.63 10.55 -17.96
N GLN A 141 15.47 10.27 -16.96
CA GLN A 141 16.65 9.41 -17.11
C GLN A 141 16.26 7.94 -17.28
N ASN A 142 15.22 7.49 -16.58
CA ASN A 142 14.81 6.08 -16.56
C ASN A 142 13.76 5.73 -17.63
N VAL A 143 13.12 6.72 -18.24
CA VAL A 143 12.00 6.52 -19.17
C VAL A 143 12.36 6.93 -20.59
N HIS A 144 12.21 5.98 -21.53
CA HIS A 144 12.34 6.23 -22.96
C HIS A 144 11.00 6.49 -23.65
N SER A 145 11.02 7.23 -24.76
CA SER A 145 9.81 7.55 -25.53
C SER A 145 9.13 6.31 -26.12
N SER A 146 9.90 5.27 -26.45
CA SER A 146 9.43 4.00 -27.01
C SER A 146 8.71 3.09 -26.00
N MET A 147 8.82 3.36 -24.70
CA MET A 147 8.18 2.55 -23.67
C MET A 147 6.67 2.79 -23.60
N THR A 148 5.91 1.73 -23.34
CA THR A 148 4.47 1.85 -23.03
C THR A 148 4.27 2.60 -21.72
N LEU A 149 3.09 3.16 -21.49
CA LEU A 149 2.79 3.83 -20.22
C LEU A 149 2.98 2.87 -19.04
N ASN A 150 2.57 1.61 -19.21
CA ASN A 150 2.73 0.58 -18.20
C ASN A 150 4.19 0.33 -17.84
N ASP A 151 5.07 0.19 -18.85
CA ASP A 151 6.50 -0.04 -18.61
C ASP A 151 7.13 1.13 -17.86
N LYS A 152 6.74 2.36 -18.22
CA LYS A 152 7.20 3.59 -17.54
C LYS A 152 6.82 3.57 -16.06
N MET A 153 5.57 3.23 -15.73
CA MET A 153 5.11 3.15 -14.34
C MET A 153 5.91 2.11 -13.55
N LYS A 154 6.16 0.92 -14.12
CA LYS A 154 6.86 -0.18 -13.44
C LYS A 154 8.33 0.08 -13.12
N ILE A 155 9.00 0.90 -13.92
CA ILE A 155 10.45 1.14 -13.74
C ILE A 155 10.73 2.45 -13.01
N ALA A 156 9.84 3.44 -13.15
CA ALA A 156 10.13 4.79 -12.72
C ALA A 156 9.27 5.25 -11.55
N THR A 157 8.24 4.50 -11.12
CA THR A 157 7.28 5.03 -10.15
C THR A 157 7.05 4.14 -8.93
N VAL A 158 6.95 4.78 -7.77
CA VAL A 158 6.46 4.21 -6.51
C VAL A 158 5.32 5.09 -6.01
N THR A 159 4.21 4.50 -5.57
CA THR A 159 3.05 5.23 -5.03
C THR A 159 2.70 4.73 -3.63
N ASN A 160 2.02 5.55 -2.82
CA ASN A 160 1.51 5.10 -1.52
C ASN A 160 0.52 3.95 -1.67
N ALA A 161 0.55 3.04 -0.70
CA ALA A 161 -0.47 2.03 -0.56
C ALA A 161 -1.72 2.59 0.10
N THR A 162 -2.86 2.47 -0.59
CA THR A 162 -4.17 2.79 -0.05
C THR A 162 -4.78 1.54 0.57
N TYR A 163 -4.98 1.57 1.88
CA TYR A 163 -5.76 0.58 2.62
C TYR A 163 -7.14 1.17 2.94
N LEU A 164 -8.24 0.53 2.52
CA LEU A 164 -9.59 1.01 2.87
C LEU A 164 -9.95 0.66 4.32
N LYS A 165 -11.02 1.30 4.81
CA LYS A 165 -11.56 1.10 6.15
C LYS A 165 -12.20 -0.29 6.30
N ASP A 166 -12.08 -0.89 7.49
CA ASP A 166 -12.75 -2.15 7.88
C ASP A 166 -12.34 -3.39 7.07
N LEU A 167 -11.07 -3.47 6.64
CA LEU A 167 -10.62 -4.50 5.71
C LEU A 167 -9.68 -5.58 6.27
N SER A 168 -9.64 -6.69 5.52
CA SER A 168 -8.90 -7.91 5.79
C SER A 168 -7.37 -7.83 5.63
N LEU A 169 -6.84 -6.85 4.89
CA LEU A 169 -5.42 -6.85 4.47
C LEU A 169 -4.50 -6.01 5.38
N ILE A 170 -5.03 -5.38 6.43
CA ILE A 170 -4.19 -4.74 7.46
C ILE A 170 -3.84 -5.81 8.51
N PRO A 171 -2.57 -6.01 8.86
CA PRO A 171 -2.18 -6.82 10.01
C PRO A 171 -2.98 -6.49 11.26
N GLU A 172 -3.48 -7.49 11.99
CA GLU A 172 -4.32 -7.27 13.18
C GLU A 172 -3.58 -6.51 14.30
N GLU A 173 -2.25 -6.61 14.33
CA GLU A 173 -1.38 -5.90 15.26
C GLU A 173 -1.28 -4.41 14.96
N LEU A 174 -1.77 -3.98 13.79
CA LEU A 174 -1.83 -2.59 13.35
C LEU A 174 -3.29 -2.12 13.36
N PRO A 175 -3.90 -1.83 14.52
CA PRO A 175 -5.24 -1.24 14.59
C PRO A 175 -5.18 0.24 14.17
N LEU A 176 -4.87 0.47 12.89
CA LEU A 176 -4.79 1.80 12.29
C LEU A 176 -6.18 2.39 12.22
N ASN A 177 -6.33 3.64 12.62
CA ASN A 177 -7.58 4.36 12.43
C ASN A 177 -7.68 4.80 10.97
N VAL A 178 -8.57 4.15 10.23
CA VAL A 178 -8.75 4.37 8.79
C VAL A 178 -9.92 5.31 8.54
N TYR A 179 -9.68 6.40 7.80
CA TYR A 179 -10.71 7.36 7.39
C TYR A 179 -11.65 6.76 6.33
N GLU A 180 -12.76 7.43 6.00
CA GLU A 180 -13.70 6.95 4.97
C GLU A 180 -13.02 6.68 3.62
N ASP A 181 -12.07 7.53 3.22
CA ASP A 181 -11.29 7.38 1.98
C ASP A 181 -10.08 6.42 2.09
N GLY A 182 -9.97 5.70 3.22
CA GLY A 182 -8.83 4.85 3.50
C GLY A 182 -7.66 5.57 4.20
N ILE A 183 -6.58 4.81 4.40
CA ILE A 183 -5.30 5.26 4.92
C ILE A 183 -4.23 5.03 3.84
N TYR A 184 -3.35 6.02 3.69
CA TYR A 184 -2.27 5.98 2.73
C TYR A 184 -0.97 5.72 3.50
N ILE A 185 -0.30 4.63 3.18
CA ILE A 185 0.91 4.19 3.87
C ILE A 185 2.03 4.04 2.85
N PRO A 186 3.21 4.66 3.07
CA PRO A 186 4.37 4.46 2.22
C PRO A 186 4.73 2.97 2.11
N PRO A 187 4.95 2.41 0.90
CA PRO A 187 5.14 0.98 0.75
C PRO A 187 6.37 0.45 1.48
N VAL A 188 7.43 1.25 1.57
CA VAL A 188 8.65 0.89 2.30
C VAL A 188 8.40 0.78 3.82
N VAL A 189 7.60 1.69 4.38
CA VAL A 189 7.21 1.69 5.79
C VAL A 189 6.41 0.43 6.11
N MET A 190 5.38 0.15 5.32
CA MET A 190 4.56 -1.06 5.52
C MET A 190 5.36 -2.34 5.26
N SER A 191 6.29 -2.36 4.29
CA SER A 191 7.13 -3.53 4.02
C SER A 191 8.04 -3.86 5.19
N HIS A 192 8.72 -2.87 5.78
CA HIS A 192 9.54 -3.09 6.97
C HIS A 192 8.70 -3.47 8.19
N CYS A 193 7.52 -2.88 8.36
CA CYS A 193 6.58 -3.26 9.41
C CYS A 193 6.12 -4.72 9.28
N ILE A 194 5.69 -5.15 8.09
CA ILE A 194 5.29 -6.54 7.83
C ILE A 194 6.47 -7.50 8.04
N ARG A 195 7.71 -7.12 7.67
CA ARG A 195 8.91 -7.92 7.97
C ARG A 195 9.12 -8.08 9.47
N PHE A 196 9.03 -6.99 10.22
CA PHE A 196 9.11 -6.99 11.68
C PHE A 196 8.09 -7.97 12.28
N LEU A 197 6.82 -7.87 11.87
CA LEU A 197 5.75 -8.73 12.35
C LEU A 197 5.97 -10.21 11.96
N CYS A 198 6.43 -10.49 10.74
CA CYS A 198 6.78 -11.86 10.33
C CYS A 198 7.85 -12.46 11.24
N TYR A 199 8.93 -11.72 11.53
CA TYR A 199 9.99 -12.21 12.41
C TYR A 199 9.53 -12.31 13.87
N TYR A 200 8.62 -11.45 14.32
CA TYR A 200 7.96 -11.57 15.61
C TYR A 200 7.20 -12.90 15.73
N HIS A 201 6.34 -13.23 14.77
CA HIS A 201 5.59 -14.49 14.76
C HIS A 201 6.46 -15.74 14.58
N LEU A 202 7.56 -15.62 13.86
CA LEU A 202 8.54 -16.70 13.71
C LEU A 202 9.49 -16.85 14.92
N GLY A 203 9.37 -15.99 15.94
CA GLY A 203 10.27 -16.01 17.11
C GLY A 203 11.72 -15.63 16.78
N ASN A 204 11.97 -15.01 15.63
CA ASN A 204 13.33 -14.65 15.20
C ASN A 204 13.71 -13.26 15.72
N ILE A 205 14.19 -13.21 16.96
CA ILE A 205 14.51 -11.97 17.67
C ILE A 205 15.55 -11.14 16.89
N PHE A 206 16.63 -11.75 16.40
CA PHE A 206 17.70 -11.03 15.71
C PHE A 206 17.18 -10.29 14.47
N ASN A 207 16.47 -10.99 13.59
CA ASN A 207 15.94 -10.37 12.37
C ASN A 207 14.78 -9.42 12.65
N ARG A 208 14.01 -9.64 13.74
CA ARG A 208 12.99 -8.71 14.21
C ARG A 208 13.60 -7.36 14.57
N GLU A 209 14.65 -7.35 15.40
CA GLU A 209 15.34 -6.11 15.78
C GLU A 209 15.98 -5.41 14.57
N GLN A 210 16.54 -6.18 13.64
CA GLN A 210 17.07 -5.60 12.41
C GLN A 210 15.96 -4.95 11.57
N ALA A 211 14.81 -5.60 11.39
CA ALA A 211 13.68 -5.03 10.65
C ALA A 211 13.11 -3.76 11.31
N LEU A 212 13.07 -3.71 12.65
CA LEU A 212 12.67 -2.53 13.41
C LEU A 212 13.68 -1.38 13.23
N ARG A 213 14.97 -1.68 13.25
CA ARG A 213 16.03 -0.70 12.96
C ARG A 213 15.92 -0.15 11.54
N ASP A 214 15.69 -1.01 10.56
CA ASP A 214 15.52 -0.61 9.16
C ASP A 214 14.29 0.29 8.99
N LEU A 215 13.17 -0.03 9.67
CA LEU A 215 11.98 0.82 9.73
C LEU A 215 12.29 2.19 10.32
N TYR A 216 12.99 2.23 11.47
CA TYR A 216 13.42 3.48 12.10
C TYR A 216 14.26 4.34 11.15
N LEU A 217 15.24 3.73 10.47
CA LEU A 217 16.08 4.45 9.51
C LEU A 217 15.26 5.00 8.35
N THR A 218 14.34 4.20 7.80
CA THR A 218 13.45 4.63 6.70
C THR A 218 12.60 5.83 7.10
N VAL A 219 12.00 5.81 8.29
CA VAL A 219 11.20 6.93 8.81
C VAL A 219 12.08 8.16 9.08
N LYS A 220 13.24 7.97 9.71
CA LYS A 220 14.18 9.05 10.04
C LYS A 220 14.71 9.76 8.79
N THR A 221 15.07 9.01 7.75
CA THR A 221 15.57 9.58 6.49
C THR A 221 14.45 9.99 5.55
N GLN A 222 13.19 9.78 5.93
CA GLN A 222 12.01 10.02 5.10
C GLN A 222 12.10 9.32 3.73
N TYR A 223 12.74 8.14 3.69
CA TYR A 223 13.03 7.45 2.45
C TYR A 223 11.72 6.95 1.83
N PHE A 224 11.36 7.46 0.64
CA PHE A 224 10.07 7.18 -0.01
C PHE A 224 8.85 7.51 0.86
N ILE A 225 8.92 8.56 1.68
CA ILE A 225 7.81 9.05 2.52
C ILE A 225 7.45 10.47 2.10
N GLU A 226 6.18 10.72 1.78
CA GLU A 226 5.70 12.10 1.59
C GLU A 226 5.64 12.84 2.94
N PRO A 227 5.88 14.17 2.97
CA PRO A 227 5.76 14.97 4.18
C PRO A 227 4.44 14.74 4.94
N CYS A 228 3.32 14.74 4.22
CA CYS A 228 1.99 14.52 4.78
C CYS A 228 1.70 13.06 5.23
N LYS A 229 2.68 12.17 5.15
CA LYS A 229 2.63 10.75 5.56
C LYS A 229 3.63 10.42 6.66
N ILE A 230 4.42 11.40 7.11
CA ILE A 230 5.40 11.21 8.19
C ILE A 230 4.70 10.84 9.49
N SER A 231 3.58 11.50 9.81
CA SER A 231 2.81 11.23 11.03
C SER A 231 2.30 9.78 11.08
N GLU A 232 1.70 9.27 10.00
CA GLU A 232 1.27 7.87 9.93
C GLU A 232 2.47 6.89 10.00
N SER A 233 3.60 7.25 9.39
CA SER A 233 4.81 6.41 9.41
C SER A 233 5.42 6.32 10.81
N LEU A 234 5.45 7.42 11.56
CA LEU A 234 5.85 7.46 12.96
C LEU A 234 4.90 6.66 13.86
N ALA A 235 3.59 6.72 13.59
CA ALA A 235 2.61 5.90 14.32
C ALA A 235 2.85 4.40 14.12
N ILE A 236 3.13 3.95 12.89
CA ILE A 236 3.44 2.55 12.58
C ILE A 236 4.75 2.11 13.28
N LEU A 237 5.78 2.96 13.26
CA LEU A 237 7.03 2.71 13.98
C LEU A 237 6.79 2.59 15.50
N GLY A 238 5.97 3.48 16.06
CA GLY A 238 5.57 3.44 17.47
C GLY A 238 4.88 2.13 17.85
N ILE A 239 3.96 1.64 17.01
CA ILE A 239 3.30 0.34 17.23
C ILE A 239 4.33 -0.81 17.24
N CYS A 240 5.31 -0.79 16.33
CA CYS A 240 6.34 -1.82 16.32
C CYS A 240 7.21 -1.79 17.60
N TYR A 241 7.57 -0.60 18.09
CA TYR A 241 8.26 -0.47 19.38
C TYR A 241 7.42 -0.97 20.55
N GLU A 242 6.11 -0.71 20.55
CA GLU A 242 5.19 -1.19 21.57
C GLU A 242 5.12 -2.72 21.60
N ILE A 243 5.03 -3.36 20.42
CA ILE A 243 5.06 -4.83 20.27
C ILE A 243 6.38 -5.42 20.77
N SER A 244 7.51 -4.72 20.56
CA SER A 244 8.81 -5.10 21.11
C SER A 244 8.96 -4.85 22.61
N GLY A 245 7.99 -4.20 23.27
CA GLY A 245 8.05 -3.85 24.69
C GLY A 245 8.82 -2.56 25.00
N ALA A 246 9.27 -1.82 23.98
CA ALA A 246 9.98 -0.54 24.13
C ALA A 246 9.00 0.63 24.30
N ARG A 247 8.26 0.63 25.41
CA ARG A 247 7.14 1.54 25.65
C ARG A 247 7.52 3.02 25.57
N ASP A 248 8.62 3.43 26.19
CA ASP A 248 9.04 4.84 26.19
C ASP A 248 9.40 5.33 24.77
N THR A 249 10.03 4.47 23.97
CA THR A 249 10.34 4.76 22.57
C THR A 249 9.07 4.83 21.71
N ALA A 250 8.11 3.93 21.96
CA ALA A 250 6.80 3.98 21.31
C ALA A 250 6.07 5.31 21.62
N TYR A 251 6.09 5.73 22.88
CA TYR A 251 5.51 7.00 23.32
C TYR A 251 6.11 8.20 22.58
N GLN A 252 7.44 8.26 22.51
CA GLN A 252 8.15 9.31 21.78
C GLN A 252 7.81 9.32 20.29
N CYS A 253 7.63 8.15 19.67
CA CYS A 253 7.18 8.06 18.28
C CYS A 253 5.78 8.65 18.09
N TYR A 254 4.84 8.33 18.99
CA TYR A 254 3.49 8.89 18.93
C TYR A 254 3.49 10.39 19.18
N GLU A 255 4.29 10.88 20.13
CA GLU A 255 4.44 12.32 20.37
C GLU A 255 5.00 13.05 19.15
N ALA A 256 6.06 12.53 18.53
CA ALA A 256 6.62 13.08 17.30
C ALA A 256 5.59 13.07 16.15
N ALA A 257 4.75 12.03 16.06
CA ALA A 257 3.69 11.95 15.07
C ALA A 257 2.63 13.07 15.26
N LEU A 258 2.32 13.43 16.51
CA LEU A 258 1.37 14.50 16.85
C LEU A 258 1.93 15.90 16.64
N GLN A 259 3.27 16.06 16.60
CA GLN A 259 3.96 17.33 16.32
C GLN A 259 4.14 17.60 14.82
N CYS A 260 3.72 16.70 13.94
CA CYS A 260 3.80 16.90 12.49
C CYS A 260 2.72 17.89 12.01
N ASP A 261 3.14 18.95 11.30
CA ASP A 261 2.26 20.08 10.92
C ASP A 261 1.18 19.75 9.86
N ASP A 262 1.41 18.74 9.01
CA ASP A 262 0.59 18.54 7.80
C ASP A 262 -0.72 17.77 8.07
N ARG A 263 -0.63 16.65 8.80
CA ARG A 263 -1.78 15.77 9.07
C ARG A 263 -1.46 14.88 10.26
N ILE A 264 -2.21 15.07 11.34
CA ILE A 264 -2.02 14.32 12.58
C ILE A 264 -2.62 12.92 12.42
N SER A 265 -1.82 11.90 12.73
CA SER A 265 -2.26 10.51 12.81
C SER A 265 -3.17 10.31 14.03
N SER A 266 -4.46 10.14 13.77
CA SER A 266 -5.43 9.73 14.80
C SER A 266 -5.06 8.40 15.47
N THR A 267 -4.32 7.53 14.78
CA THR A 267 -3.75 6.31 15.37
C THR A 267 -2.76 6.68 16.49
N ALA A 268 -1.87 7.65 16.26
CA ALA A 268 -0.90 8.08 17.27
C ALA A 268 -1.60 8.67 18.51
N GLU A 269 -2.65 9.47 18.31
CA GLU A 269 -3.44 10.06 19.41
C GLU A 269 -4.08 8.99 20.31
N ILE A 270 -4.75 8.01 19.69
CA ILE A 270 -5.41 6.91 20.40
C ILE A 270 -4.37 6.03 21.12
N ARG A 271 -3.22 5.78 20.51
CA ARG A 271 -2.19 4.91 21.10
C ARG A 271 -1.42 5.63 22.22
N LYS A 272 -1.10 6.91 22.06
CA LYS A 272 -0.47 7.73 23.11
C LYS A 272 -1.34 7.80 24.37
N SER A 273 -2.62 8.14 24.22
CA SER A 273 -3.55 8.22 25.36
C SER A 273 -3.69 6.88 26.12
N LYS A 274 -3.65 5.74 25.43
CA LYS A 274 -3.60 4.41 26.06
C LYS A 274 -2.31 4.15 26.85
N LEU A 275 -1.19 4.74 26.43
CA LEU A 275 0.09 4.66 27.16
C LEU A 275 0.18 5.69 28.30
N ASP A 276 -0.63 6.75 28.31
CA ASP A 276 -0.69 7.68 29.45
C ASP A 276 -1.58 7.13 30.59
N GLY A 277 -2.57 6.29 30.26
CA GLY A 277 -3.57 5.77 31.22
C GLY A 277 -3.22 4.46 31.94
N ASN A 278 -2.02 3.90 31.73
CA ASN A 278 -1.55 2.65 32.35
C ASN A 278 -0.28 2.90 33.16
#